data_AF-I1C9Y6-F1
#
_entry.id   AF-I1C9Y6-F1
#
_cell.length_a   1.000
_cell.length_b   1.000
_cell.length_c   1.000
_cell.angle_alpha   90.00
_cell.angle_beta   90.00
_cell.angle_gamma   90.00
#
_symmetry.space_group_name_H-M   'P 1'
#
loop_
_entity.id
_entity.type
_entity.pdbx_description
1 polymer ?
#
loop_
_entity_poly.entity_id
_entity_poly.type
_entity_poly.pdbx_seq_one_letter_code
_entity_poly.pdbx_strand_id
1 'polypeptide(L)'
;MTDKNSVVMMESDDQQDIIQTTKYVANTGTRMNLTRQEWENCLHEGQAAEFYLSIVLVTRMDDYAGNQHHRFQNFIDSAYLLAEHSKQKIELLIIEWNPPVGKRRVLDAFRFRRSDYLSYRIITVSSKIHSILPNLGNAPLHEFEGKNVGIRFARGEFIVCTNQDDIWSHNFINAIQSRVFERDTIYVQYQSRHDIHENLPPSIVNLKAFPDDDTLWNACKLKEQDWGNYRLPGPSVITPDTYWYYGDQAGDFTLAHRDTWKHCRGYRETGGVAWVDIEFILTAVGHFNKTLVYSGDSFACHQEHPNEWEKTPERHTDKQAISVADILNNKTVYVNEEGKWALYHVDIWQEGLECFEFSGGLGW
;
A
#
# COMPACT_ATOMS: atom_id res chain seq x y z
N MET A 1 37.20 -57.60 51.56
CA MET A 1 37.64 -56.51 52.44
C MET A 1 38.73 -55.77 51.68
N THR A 2 38.33 -54.74 50.92
CA THR A 2 38.45 -53.28 51.25
C THR A 2 39.89 -52.81 50.96
N ASP A 3 40.21 -51.81 50.11
CA ASP A 3 39.55 -50.54 49.83
C ASP A 3 39.98 -49.88 48.50
N LYS A 4 38.99 -49.25 47.83
CA LYS A 4 38.94 -47.87 47.31
C LYS A 4 40.25 -47.12 46.96
N ASN A 5 40.33 -46.61 45.73
CA ASN A 5 40.22 -45.15 45.51
C ASN A 5 39.95 -44.78 44.05
N SER A 6 38.97 -43.89 43.92
CA SER A 6 38.42 -43.23 42.74
C SER A 6 39.36 -42.18 42.16
N VAL A 7 39.49 -42.18 40.83
CA VAL A 7 40.17 -41.12 40.07
C VAL A 7 39.16 -40.01 39.80
N VAL A 8 39.43 -38.83 40.37
CA VAL A 8 38.78 -37.56 40.04
C VAL A 8 39.65 -36.90 38.97
N MET A 9 39.12 -36.74 37.76
CA MET A 9 39.69 -35.87 36.74
C MET A 9 38.99 -34.52 36.85
N MET A 10 39.74 -33.48 37.26
CA MET A 10 39.33 -32.10 37.12
C MET A 10 39.43 -31.72 35.64
N GLU A 11 38.29 -31.56 34.97
CA GLU A 11 38.22 -30.82 33.71
C GLU A 11 38.10 -29.32 34.04
N SER A 12 38.91 -28.54 33.34
CA SER A 12 39.05 -27.10 33.46
C SER A 12 37.82 -26.35 32.95
N ASP A 13 37.37 -25.41 33.77
CA ASP A 13 36.49 -24.29 33.38
C ASP A 13 37.11 -23.50 32.23
N ASP A 14 36.35 -23.35 31.14
CA ASP A 14 36.24 -22.09 30.39
C ASP A 14 34.91 -22.09 29.63
N GLN A 15 33.86 -21.68 30.34
CA GLN A 15 32.59 -21.27 29.74
C GLN A 15 32.75 -19.87 29.14
N GLN A 16 32.83 -19.79 27.82
CA GLN A 16 32.39 -18.61 27.08
C GLN A 16 31.19 -18.99 26.20
N ASP A 17 30.01 -18.62 26.69
CA ASP A 17 28.75 -18.64 25.95
C ASP A 17 28.85 -17.73 24.72
N ILE A 18 29.03 -18.35 23.54
CA ILE A 18 28.73 -17.72 22.26
C ILE A 18 27.31 -18.16 21.89
N ILE A 19 26.33 -17.34 22.25
CA ILE A 19 24.96 -17.47 21.75
C ILE A 19 24.98 -17.09 20.26
N GLN A 20 25.17 -18.07 19.39
CA GLN A 20 24.82 -17.96 17.97
C GLN A 20 23.32 -18.24 17.82
N THR A 21 22.51 -17.18 17.81
CA THR A 21 21.12 -17.25 17.35
C THR A 21 20.99 -16.57 15.99
N THR A 22 21.19 -17.33 14.92
CA THR A 22 20.63 -16.98 13.60
C THR A 22 19.70 -18.09 13.18
N LYS A 23 18.39 -17.78 13.14
CA LYS A 23 17.33 -18.79 13.06
C LYS A 23 16.13 -18.23 12.31
N TYR A 24 16.04 -18.42 11.00
CA TYR A 24 14.83 -18.00 10.27
C TYR A 24 14.51 -18.89 9.07
N VAL A 25 13.40 -19.64 9.13
CA VAL A 25 12.62 -20.17 7.99
C VAL A 25 11.15 -20.27 8.38
N ALA A 26 10.27 -19.99 7.40
CA ALA A 26 8.81 -19.83 7.39
C ALA A 26 8.35 -18.41 7.73
N ASN A 27 7.51 -17.82 6.84
CA ASN A 27 6.68 -16.66 7.14
C ASN A 27 6.03 -16.97 8.49
N THR A 28 6.36 -16.25 9.56
CA THR A 28 6.10 -16.68 10.95
C THR A 28 4.63 -16.62 11.36
N GLY A 29 3.71 -16.75 10.41
CA GLY A 29 2.27 -16.71 10.61
C GLY A 29 1.61 -18.06 10.44
N THR A 30 1.35 -18.74 11.55
CA THR A 30 0.22 -19.68 11.60
C THR A 30 -1.05 -18.84 11.75
N ARG A 31 -1.94 -18.91 10.75
CA ARG A 31 -3.26 -18.26 10.80
C ARG A 31 -4.07 -18.91 11.93
N MET A 32 -4.10 -18.29 13.10
CA MET A 32 -4.92 -18.72 14.22
C MET A 32 -6.28 -18.02 14.14
N ASN A 33 -7.34 -18.70 14.57
CA ASN A 33 -8.62 -18.04 14.81
C ASN A 33 -8.43 -17.07 15.98
N LEU A 34 -8.31 -15.77 15.66
CA LEU A 34 -8.19 -14.74 16.67
C LEU A 34 -9.44 -14.74 17.55
N THR A 35 -9.25 -14.59 18.86
CA THR A 35 -10.33 -14.14 19.73
C THR A 35 -10.82 -12.76 19.28
N ARG A 36 -12.05 -12.40 19.64
CA ARG A 36 -12.59 -11.07 19.32
C ARG A 36 -11.68 -9.94 19.79
N GLN A 37 -11.08 -10.06 20.98
CA GLN A 37 -10.16 -9.06 21.50
C GLN A 37 -8.88 -8.94 20.68
N GLU A 38 -8.28 -10.06 20.28
CA GLU A 38 -7.07 -10.05 19.43
C GLU A 38 -7.37 -9.49 18.04
N TRP A 39 -8.55 -9.79 17.49
CA TRP A 39 -9.02 -9.21 16.24
C TRP A 39 -9.27 -7.69 16.35
N GLU A 40 -9.92 -7.23 17.41
CA GLU A 40 -10.12 -5.81 17.70
C GLU A 40 -8.78 -5.08 17.81
N ASN A 41 -7.80 -5.69 18.48
CA ASN A 41 -6.45 -5.14 18.59
C ASN A 41 -5.73 -5.08 17.23
N CYS A 42 -5.84 -6.13 16.41
CA CYS A 42 -5.26 -6.16 15.07
C CYS A 42 -5.84 -5.07 14.15
N LEU A 43 -7.15 -4.82 14.23
CA LEU A 43 -7.82 -3.77 13.48
C LEU A 43 -7.75 -2.39 14.14
N HIS A 44 -7.20 -2.27 15.34
CA HIS A 44 -7.13 -0.98 16.00
C HIS A 44 -6.28 0.01 15.19
N GLU A 45 -6.84 1.18 14.88
CA GLU A 45 -6.20 2.22 14.06
C GLU A 45 -5.09 2.99 14.80
N GLY A 46 -4.96 2.80 16.12
CA GLY A 46 -3.99 3.50 16.95
C GLY A 46 -4.44 4.92 17.32
N GLN A 47 -4.32 5.27 18.61
CA GLN A 47 -4.64 6.63 19.10
C GLN A 47 -3.69 7.70 18.52
N ALA A 48 -2.45 7.30 18.23
CA ALA A 48 -1.43 8.10 17.55
C ALA A 48 -0.80 7.26 16.43
N ALA A 49 -0.05 7.89 15.53
CA ALA A 49 0.70 7.19 14.51
C ALA A 49 1.81 6.33 15.14
N GLU A 50 1.84 5.05 14.78
CA GLU A 50 2.88 4.09 15.20
C GLU A 50 4.01 4.01 14.15
N PHE A 51 3.63 4.16 12.88
CA PHE A 51 4.52 4.15 11.73
C PHE A 51 4.63 5.56 11.14
N TYR A 52 5.73 5.84 10.46
CA TYR A 52 5.85 7.06 9.66
C TYR A 52 4.94 6.97 8.42
N LEU A 53 4.95 5.80 7.76
CA LEU A 53 4.20 5.56 6.52
C LEU A 53 3.41 4.24 6.63
N SER A 54 2.13 4.29 6.27
CA SER A 54 1.38 3.09 5.87
C SER A 54 1.21 3.08 4.37
N ILE A 55 1.68 2.00 3.75
CA ILE A 55 1.47 1.69 2.33
C ILE A 55 0.20 0.86 2.23
N VAL A 56 -0.80 1.37 1.54
CA VAL A 56 -2.11 0.74 1.37
C VAL A 56 -2.27 0.31 -0.09
N LEU A 57 -2.54 -0.97 -0.28
CA LEU A 57 -2.93 -1.53 -1.58
C LEU A 57 -4.07 -2.53 -1.42
N VAL A 58 -4.78 -2.77 -2.52
CA VAL A 58 -5.86 -3.74 -2.60
C VAL A 58 -5.51 -4.78 -3.63
N THR A 59 -5.79 -6.04 -3.32
CA THR A 59 -5.47 -7.14 -4.22
C THR A 59 -6.38 -8.34 -3.98
N ARG A 60 -6.35 -9.28 -4.92
CA ARG A 60 -6.95 -10.62 -4.83
C ARG A 60 -6.15 -11.60 -5.70
N MET A 61 -6.20 -12.88 -5.35
CA MET A 61 -5.31 -13.89 -5.93
C MET A 61 -5.93 -14.70 -7.08
N ASP A 62 -6.19 -14.05 -8.21
CA ASP A 62 -6.68 -14.69 -9.45
C ASP A 62 -6.11 -14.08 -10.74
N ASP A 63 -4.99 -13.35 -10.66
CA ASP A 63 -4.36 -12.73 -11.83
C ASP A 63 -5.26 -11.71 -12.52
N TYR A 64 -6.15 -11.04 -11.77
CA TYR A 64 -7.15 -10.11 -12.31
C TYR A 64 -6.56 -8.94 -13.10
N ALA A 65 -5.30 -8.60 -12.83
CA ALA A 65 -4.54 -7.54 -13.49
C ALA A 65 -3.48 -8.06 -14.47
N GLY A 66 -3.40 -9.38 -14.71
CA GLY A 66 -2.47 -10.04 -15.61
C GLY A 66 -1.01 -10.08 -15.11
N ASN A 67 -0.37 -11.24 -15.22
CA ASN A 67 1.02 -11.48 -14.77
C ASN A 67 1.32 -10.96 -13.35
N GLN A 68 0.31 -10.95 -12.47
CA GLN A 68 0.28 -10.31 -11.16
C GLN A 68 1.37 -10.83 -10.21
N HIS A 69 1.65 -12.14 -10.24
CA HIS A 69 2.48 -12.79 -9.23
C HIS A 69 3.89 -12.22 -9.13
N HIS A 70 4.61 -12.03 -10.23
CA HIS A 70 5.97 -11.52 -10.13
C HIS A 70 5.99 -10.04 -9.79
N ARG A 71 5.07 -9.26 -10.37
CA ARG A 71 4.95 -7.81 -10.13
C ARG A 71 4.65 -7.51 -8.67
N PHE A 72 3.73 -8.26 -8.07
CA PHE A 72 3.38 -8.08 -6.68
C PHE A 72 4.49 -8.56 -5.73
N GLN A 73 5.23 -9.62 -6.07
CA GLN A 73 6.43 -9.97 -5.29
C GLN A 73 7.49 -8.86 -5.38
N ASN A 74 7.72 -8.28 -6.55
CA ASN A 74 8.65 -7.16 -6.74
C ASN A 74 8.21 -5.92 -5.94
N PHE A 75 6.91 -5.63 -5.89
CA PHE A 75 6.34 -4.57 -5.05
C PHE A 75 6.61 -4.84 -3.55
N ILE A 76 6.37 -6.06 -3.06
CA ILE A 76 6.61 -6.42 -1.66
C ILE A 76 8.10 -6.28 -1.30
N ASP A 77 8.98 -6.75 -2.19
CA ASP A 77 10.43 -6.65 -2.01
C ASP A 77 10.91 -5.18 -2.14
N SER A 78 10.27 -4.36 -2.97
CA SER A 78 10.59 -2.93 -3.08
C SER A 78 10.18 -2.18 -1.80
N ALA A 79 9.04 -2.53 -1.18
CA ALA A 79 8.62 -1.97 0.11
C ALA A 79 9.62 -2.33 1.23
N TYR A 80 10.21 -3.52 1.18
CA TYR A 80 11.33 -3.88 2.07
C TYR A 80 12.54 -2.96 1.85
N LEU A 81 12.95 -2.73 0.60
CA LEU A 81 14.06 -1.82 0.30
C LEU A 81 13.75 -0.37 0.71
N LEU A 82 12.52 0.10 0.50
CA LEU A 82 12.06 1.42 0.94
C LEU A 82 12.27 1.59 2.46
N ALA A 83 11.84 0.60 3.26
CA ALA A 83 12.01 0.61 4.70
C ALA A 83 13.50 0.55 5.11
N GLU A 84 14.26 -0.35 4.51
CA GLU A 84 15.68 -0.51 4.81
C GLU A 84 16.52 0.71 4.45
N HIS A 85 16.24 1.38 3.34
CA HIS A 85 17.02 2.56 2.95
C HIS A 85 16.55 3.83 3.65
N SER A 86 15.25 3.99 3.91
CA SER A 86 14.74 5.17 4.61
C SER A 86 14.98 5.14 6.12
N LYS A 87 15.18 3.94 6.70
CA LYS A 87 15.30 3.70 8.15
C LYS A 87 14.13 4.29 8.96
N GLN A 88 12.96 4.43 8.32
CA GLN A 88 11.71 4.82 8.97
C GLN A 88 10.85 3.59 9.24
N LYS A 89 10.04 3.64 10.30
CA LYS A 89 9.04 2.59 10.53
C LYS A 89 7.94 2.68 9.48
N ILE A 90 7.78 1.62 8.69
CA ILE A 90 6.81 1.50 7.62
C ILE A 90 5.89 0.30 7.90
N GLU A 91 4.62 0.48 7.60
CA GLU A 91 3.64 -0.59 7.52
C GLU A 91 3.31 -0.86 6.05
N LEU A 92 3.38 -2.11 5.61
CA LEU A 92 2.73 -2.57 4.39
C LEU A 92 1.38 -3.21 4.73
N LEU A 93 0.29 -2.47 4.47
CA LEU A 93 -1.08 -2.86 4.71
C LEU A 93 -1.74 -3.34 3.41
N ILE A 94 -1.92 -4.66 3.31
CA ILE A 94 -2.52 -5.31 2.15
C ILE A 94 -3.99 -5.62 2.45
N ILE A 95 -4.87 -5.08 1.63
CA ILE A 95 -6.29 -5.40 1.67
C ILE A 95 -6.58 -6.51 0.67
N GLU A 96 -6.69 -7.74 1.18
CA GLU A 96 -7.04 -8.90 0.36
C GLU A 96 -8.56 -8.97 0.19
N TRP A 97 -9.05 -8.53 -0.96
CA TRP A 97 -10.47 -8.32 -1.21
C TRP A 97 -11.14 -9.49 -1.92
N ASN A 98 -12.26 -9.98 -1.38
CA ASN A 98 -13.08 -11.03 -1.99
C ASN A 98 -12.24 -12.21 -2.56
N PRO A 99 -11.35 -12.79 -1.75
CA PRO A 99 -10.37 -13.77 -2.21
C PRO A 99 -11.06 -15.00 -2.85
N PRO A 100 -10.61 -15.43 -4.04
CA PRO A 100 -11.24 -16.51 -4.79
C PRO A 100 -11.15 -17.85 -4.08
N VAL A 101 -12.26 -18.60 -4.08
CA VAL A 101 -12.33 -19.94 -3.48
C VAL A 101 -11.36 -20.89 -4.20
N GLY A 102 -10.60 -21.67 -3.42
CA GLY A 102 -9.65 -22.66 -3.94
C GLY A 102 -8.33 -22.09 -4.47
N LYS A 103 -8.10 -20.78 -4.35
CA LYS A 103 -6.80 -20.15 -4.65
C LYS A 103 -6.02 -19.92 -3.36
N ARG A 104 -4.68 -19.86 -3.49
CA ARG A 104 -3.83 -19.44 -2.38
C ARG A 104 -4.13 -18.01 -1.98
N ARG A 105 -3.99 -17.73 -0.69
CA ARG A 105 -4.12 -16.39 -0.13
C ARG A 105 -2.81 -15.63 -0.28
N VAL A 106 -2.86 -14.30 -0.17
CA VAL A 106 -1.68 -13.44 -0.25
C VAL A 106 -0.55 -13.93 0.67
N LEU A 107 -0.88 -14.24 1.93
CA LEU A 107 0.08 -14.73 2.93
C LEU A 107 0.84 -16.00 2.48
N ASP A 108 0.15 -16.89 1.74
CA ASP A 108 0.68 -18.19 1.30
C ASP A 108 1.32 -18.12 -0.11
N ALA A 109 1.08 -17.04 -0.84
CA ALA A 109 1.52 -16.86 -2.22
C ALA A 109 2.85 -16.09 -2.34
N PHE A 110 3.17 -15.26 -1.35
CA PHE A 110 4.32 -14.35 -1.40
C PHE A 110 5.31 -14.55 -0.25
N ARG A 111 6.54 -14.09 -0.49
CA ARG A 111 7.60 -14.06 0.50
C ARG A 111 7.65 -12.67 1.12
N PHE A 112 7.73 -12.64 2.45
CA PHE A 112 7.80 -11.40 3.22
C PHE A 112 9.11 -11.39 4.02
N ARG A 113 10.03 -10.51 3.66
CA ARG A 113 11.35 -10.40 4.29
C ARG A 113 11.23 -9.71 5.64
N ARG A 114 12.01 -10.15 6.63
CA ARG A 114 12.03 -9.51 7.95
C ARG A 114 12.88 -8.25 7.93
N SER A 115 12.38 -7.18 8.55
CA SER A 115 13.08 -5.92 8.81
C SER A 115 12.65 -5.35 10.16
N ASP A 116 13.52 -4.60 10.83
CA ASP A 116 13.16 -3.81 12.02
C ASP A 116 12.38 -2.53 11.67
N TYR A 117 12.33 -2.20 10.38
CA TYR A 117 11.70 -1.00 9.82
C TYR A 117 10.40 -1.31 9.05
N LEU A 118 10.06 -2.58 8.84
CA LEU A 118 8.87 -2.98 8.09
C LEU A 118 8.01 -3.99 8.86
N SER A 119 6.75 -3.61 9.07
CA SER A 119 5.70 -4.52 9.52
C SER A 119 4.72 -4.80 8.38
N TYR A 120 4.18 -6.01 8.34
CA TYR A 120 3.17 -6.42 7.37
C TYR A 120 1.84 -6.64 8.09
N ARG A 121 0.77 -6.17 7.47
CA ARG A 121 -0.59 -6.45 7.93
C ARG A 121 -1.47 -6.76 6.74
N ILE A 122 -2.21 -7.85 6.83
CA ILE A 122 -3.19 -8.28 5.83
C ILE A 122 -4.56 -8.18 6.46
N ILE A 123 -5.45 -7.39 5.86
CA ILE A 123 -6.87 -7.38 6.19
C ILE A 123 -7.60 -8.07 5.06
N THR A 124 -8.31 -9.15 5.36
CA THR A 124 -9.13 -9.85 4.39
C THR A 124 -10.57 -9.37 4.46
N VAL A 125 -11.08 -8.90 3.33
CA VAL A 125 -12.51 -8.64 3.14
C VAL A 125 -13.18 -9.87 2.52
N SER A 126 -14.16 -10.44 3.23
CA SER A 126 -14.84 -11.67 2.82
C SER A 126 -15.75 -11.45 1.61
N SER A 127 -16.14 -12.55 0.95
CA SER A 127 -17.16 -12.52 -0.11
C SER A 127 -18.53 -12.07 0.39
N LYS A 128 -18.83 -12.24 1.69
CA LYS A 128 -20.07 -11.74 2.30
C LYS A 128 -20.08 -10.22 2.30
N ILE A 129 -19.01 -9.58 2.77
CA ILE A 129 -18.87 -8.12 2.76
C ILE A 129 -18.95 -7.59 1.32
N HIS A 130 -18.23 -8.21 0.39
CA HIS A 130 -18.30 -7.83 -1.02
C HIS A 130 -19.73 -7.87 -1.60
N SER A 131 -20.55 -8.83 -1.14
CA SER A 131 -21.94 -8.99 -1.60
C SER A 131 -22.91 -7.99 -0.94
N ILE A 132 -22.55 -7.38 0.19
CA ILE A 132 -23.34 -6.35 0.87
C ILE A 132 -23.20 -5.00 0.14
N LEU A 133 -22.00 -4.72 -0.39
CA LEU A 133 -21.71 -3.47 -1.06
C LEU A 133 -22.26 -3.44 -2.50
N PRO A 134 -22.68 -2.26 -3.00
CA PRO A 134 -23.01 -2.10 -4.41
C PRO A 134 -21.85 -2.53 -5.31
N ASN A 135 -22.11 -3.39 -6.29
CA ASN A 135 -21.09 -3.84 -7.25
C ASN A 135 -21.40 -3.35 -8.67
N LEU A 136 -21.24 -2.05 -8.88
CA LEU A 136 -21.37 -1.45 -10.21
C LEU A 136 -20.27 -2.01 -11.12
N GLY A 137 -20.65 -2.51 -12.31
CA GLY A 137 -19.70 -3.12 -13.26
C GLY A 137 -19.32 -4.58 -12.96
N ASN A 138 -19.93 -5.21 -11.95
CA ASN A 138 -19.68 -6.62 -11.58
C ASN A 138 -18.17 -6.91 -11.43
N ALA A 139 -17.47 -5.99 -10.77
CA ALA A 139 -16.04 -6.11 -10.53
C ALA A 139 -15.79 -7.15 -9.43
N PRO A 140 -14.84 -8.09 -9.62
CA PRO A 140 -14.51 -9.05 -8.57
C PRO A 140 -13.76 -8.40 -7.39
N LEU A 141 -13.15 -7.24 -7.61
CA LEU A 141 -12.42 -6.44 -6.63
C LEU A 141 -12.99 -5.02 -6.61
N HIS A 142 -13.26 -4.51 -5.41
CA HIS A 142 -13.71 -3.14 -5.17
C HIS A 142 -12.50 -2.32 -4.73
N GLU A 143 -11.84 -1.69 -5.70
CA GLU A 143 -10.53 -1.06 -5.47
C GLU A 143 -10.62 0.10 -4.48
N PHE A 144 -11.55 1.02 -4.69
CA PHE A 144 -11.64 2.24 -3.89
C PHE A 144 -12.19 1.97 -2.48
N GLU A 145 -13.16 1.08 -2.36
CA GLU A 145 -13.67 0.56 -1.09
C GLU A 145 -12.56 -0.17 -0.32
N GLY A 146 -11.76 -0.99 -1.01
CA GLY A 146 -10.59 -1.63 -0.41
C GLY A 146 -9.56 -0.61 0.06
N LYS A 147 -9.24 0.41 -0.76
CA LYS A 147 -8.29 1.47 -0.39
C LYS A 147 -8.82 2.23 0.83
N ASN A 148 -10.12 2.48 0.91
CA ASN A 148 -10.77 3.10 2.07
C ASN A 148 -10.71 2.24 3.34
N VAL A 149 -10.91 0.92 3.23
CA VAL A 149 -10.69 -0.02 4.35
C VAL A 149 -9.24 0.09 4.84
N GLY A 150 -8.27 0.14 3.93
CA GLY A 150 -6.88 0.36 4.28
C GLY A 150 -6.63 1.71 4.95
N ILE A 151 -7.15 2.80 4.40
CA ILE A 151 -7.09 4.15 4.99
C ILE A 151 -7.63 4.16 6.42
N ARG A 152 -8.79 3.53 6.64
CA ARG A 152 -9.43 3.45 7.96
C ARG A 152 -8.51 2.77 8.97
N PHE A 153 -7.93 1.64 8.61
CA PHE A 153 -7.19 0.82 9.56
C PHE A 153 -5.68 1.12 9.63
N ALA A 154 -5.15 1.91 8.70
CA ALA A 154 -3.74 2.31 8.67
C ALA A 154 -3.27 2.98 9.97
N ARG A 155 -2.05 2.62 10.39
CA ARG A 155 -1.41 3.11 11.63
C ARG A 155 -0.28 4.13 11.38
N GLY A 156 -0.05 4.50 10.13
CA GLY A 156 0.96 5.48 9.71
C GLY A 156 0.53 6.93 9.92
N GLU A 157 1.51 7.80 10.13
CA GLU A 157 1.33 9.27 10.13
C GLU A 157 0.89 9.74 8.74
N PHE A 158 1.58 9.24 7.71
CA PHE A 158 1.21 9.38 6.31
C PHE A 158 0.70 8.05 5.76
N ILE A 159 -0.27 8.14 4.86
CA ILE A 159 -0.85 6.98 4.18
C ILE A 159 -0.70 7.22 2.69
N VAL A 160 -0.04 6.28 2.00
CA VAL A 160 0.01 6.22 0.55
C VAL A 160 -0.89 5.11 0.06
N CYS A 161 -1.83 5.46 -0.82
CA CYS A 161 -2.58 4.49 -1.61
C CYS A 161 -1.88 4.31 -2.95
N THR A 162 -1.67 3.05 -3.34
CA THR A 162 -0.88 2.66 -4.51
C THR A 162 -1.42 1.35 -5.09
N ASN A 163 -0.86 0.91 -6.21
CA ASN A 163 -1.19 -0.35 -6.85
C ASN A 163 -0.11 -1.41 -6.56
N GLN A 164 -0.43 -2.67 -6.82
CA GLN A 164 0.42 -3.82 -6.46
C GLN A 164 1.63 -4.03 -7.38
N ASP A 165 1.80 -3.16 -8.37
CA ASP A 165 2.76 -3.23 -9.46
C ASP A 165 3.70 -2.02 -9.48
N ASP A 166 3.63 -1.16 -8.48
CA ASP A 166 4.50 0.02 -8.34
C ASP A 166 5.84 -0.31 -7.66
N ILE A 167 6.91 0.38 -8.09
CA ILE A 167 8.27 0.24 -7.55
C ILE A 167 8.73 1.58 -7.01
N TRP A 168 9.10 1.63 -5.73
CA TRP A 168 9.49 2.87 -5.06
C TRP A 168 10.75 3.48 -5.65
N SER A 169 10.71 4.77 -5.91
CA SER A 169 11.83 5.51 -6.49
C SER A 169 12.79 6.01 -5.42
N HIS A 170 14.04 6.26 -5.83
CA HIS A 170 15.01 6.96 -4.98
C HIS A 170 14.49 8.33 -4.50
N ASN A 171 13.65 8.99 -5.31
CA ASN A 171 13.03 10.27 -4.98
C ASN A 171 12.12 10.15 -3.74
N PHE A 172 11.33 9.07 -3.66
CA PHE A 172 10.43 8.85 -2.52
C PHE A 172 11.18 8.48 -1.26
N ILE A 173 12.19 7.61 -1.37
CA ILE A 173 13.06 7.26 -0.25
C ILE A 173 13.71 8.52 0.33
N ASN A 174 14.20 9.41 -0.54
CA ASN A 174 14.80 10.68 -0.12
C ASN A 174 13.75 11.60 0.54
N ALA A 175 12.55 11.71 -0.04
CA ALA A 175 11.46 12.48 0.56
C ALA A 175 11.07 12.00 1.97
N ILE A 176 11.01 10.69 2.18
CA ILE A 176 10.77 10.07 3.49
C ILE A 176 11.90 10.39 4.47
N GLN A 177 13.17 10.23 4.06
CA GLN A 177 14.33 10.55 4.90
C GLN A 177 14.35 12.03 5.31
N SER A 178 13.97 12.91 4.40
CA SER A 178 13.87 14.36 4.62
C SER A 178 12.64 14.80 5.38
N ARG A 179 11.68 13.91 5.64
CA ARG A 179 10.43 14.18 6.38
C ARG A 179 9.68 15.40 5.84
N VAL A 180 9.54 15.47 4.52
CA VAL A 180 8.99 16.65 3.83
C VAL A 180 7.47 16.73 3.81
N PHE A 181 6.77 15.64 4.11
CA PHE A 181 5.31 15.60 4.01
C PHE A 181 4.66 16.33 5.18
N GLU A 182 3.52 16.96 4.89
CA GLU A 182 2.78 17.82 5.80
C GLU A 182 1.30 17.42 5.84
N ARG A 183 0.65 17.77 6.94
CA ARG A 183 -0.81 17.66 7.08
C ARG A 183 -1.51 18.61 6.12
N ASP A 184 -2.76 18.29 5.79
CA ASP A 184 -3.65 19.08 4.93
C ASP A 184 -3.15 19.26 3.49
N THR A 185 -2.24 18.37 3.06
CA THR A 185 -1.71 18.31 1.71
C THR A 185 -1.97 16.94 1.08
N ILE A 186 -2.38 16.94 -0.19
CA ILE A 186 -2.49 15.78 -1.07
C ILE A 186 -1.28 15.77 -1.98
N TYR A 187 -0.55 14.66 -1.98
CA TYR A 187 0.64 14.45 -2.79
C TYR A 187 0.33 13.47 -3.92
N VAL A 188 0.60 13.89 -5.14
CA VAL A 188 0.47 13.10 -6.37
C VAL A 188 1.76 13.23 -7.18
N GLN A 189 1.90 12.42 -8.22
CA GLN A 189 3.11 12.39 -9.03
C GLN A 189 2.81 12.40 -10.53
N TYR A 190 3.84 12.71 -11.31
CA TYR A 190 3.89 12.31 -12.70
C TYR A 190 4.01 10.80 -12.83
N GLN A 191 3.21 10.21 -13.71
CA GLN A 191 3.30 8.81 -14.09
C GLN A 191 3.01 8.69 -15.58
N SER A 192 3.84 7.92 -16.29
CA SER A 192 3.63 7.69 -17.72
C SER A 192 2.45 6.76 -17.93
N ARG A 193 1.74 6.89 -19.05
CA ARG A 193 0.64 5.99 -19.39
C ARG A 193 1.15 4.57 -19.62
N HIS A 194 0.32 3.60 -19.26
CA HIS A 194 0.56 2.15 -19.32
C HIS A 194 0.46 1.57 -20.75
N ASP A 195 0.96 2.30 -21.74
CA ASP A 195 0.98 1.85 -23.12
C ASP A 195 2.25 1.01 -23.36
N ILE A 196 2.08 -0.16 -23.99
CA ILE A 196 3.23 -1.02 -24.35
C ILE A 196 4.04 -0.28 -25.41
N HIS A 197 5.31 -0.04 -25.12
CA HIS A 197 6.23 0.69 -25.99
C HIS A 197 7.55 -0.06 -26.13
N GLU A 198 8.15 -0.04 -27.33
CA GLU A 198 9.51 -0.58 -27.53
C GLU A 198 10.57 0.16 -26.70
N ASN A 199 10.31 1.44 -26.38
CA ASN A 199 11.12 2.24 -25.47
C ASN A 199 10.26 2.65 -24.28
N LEU A 200 10.54 2.06 -23.11
CA LEU A 200 9.81 2.37 -21.89
C LEU A 200 10.14 3.80 -21.44
N PRO A 201 9.14 4.64 -21.14
CA PRO A 201 9.38 5.97 -20.59
C PRO A 201 9.93 5.86 -19.16
N PRO A 202 10.55 6.94 -18.61
CA PRO A 202 11.33 6.86 -17.38
C PRO A 202 10.59 6.31 -16.14
N SER A 203 9.28 6.52 -16.05
CA SER A 203 8.43 6.05 -14.94
C SER A 203 7.74 4.70 -15.19
N ILE A 204 8.17 3.96 -16.23
CA ILE A 204 7.76 2.57 -16.49
C ILE A 204 8.99 1.67 -16.41
N VAL A 205 8.90 0.60 -15.62
CA VAL A 205 10.00 -0.35 -15.40
C VAL A 205 9.60 -1.74 -15.87
N ASN A 206 10.53 -2.46 -16.49
CA ASN A 206 10.32 -3.86 -16.84
C ASN A 206 11.25 -4.73 -15.99
N LEU A 207 10.65 -5.37 -15.00
CA LEU A 207 11.34 -6.23 -14.05
C LEU A 207 10.95 -7.68 -14.28
N LYS A 208 11.97 -8.53 -14.43
CA LYS A 208 11.79 -9.98 -14.37
C LYS A 208 11.27 -10.41 -13.00
N ALA A 209 10.80 -11.66 -12.91
CA ALA A 209 10.52 -12.27 -11.62
C ALA A 209 11.81 -12.43 -10.79
N PHE A 210 11.71 -12.11 -9.50
CA PHE A 210 12.81 -12.25 -8.53
C PHE A 210 14.10 -11.53 -8.97
N PRO A 211 14.05 -10.21 -9.22
CA PRO A 211 15.27 -9.43 -9.39
C PRO A 211 16.10 -9.48 -8.11
N ASP A 212 17.43 -9.37 -8.24
CA ASP A 212 18.28 -9.12 -7.09
C ASP A 212 18.05 -7.70 -6.52
N ASP A 213 18.50 -7.48 -5.29
CA ASP A 213 18.29 -6.21 -4.58
C ASP A 213 18.87 -5.02 -5.35
N ASP A 214 20.04 -5.17 -5.99
CA ASP A 214 20.67 -4.10 -6.76
C ASP A 214 19.84 -3.73 -8.00
N THR A 215 19.31 -4.72 -8.71
CA THR A 215 18.43 -4.50 -9.86
C THR A 215 17.14 -3.82 -9.43
N LEU A 216 16.49 -4.32 -8.37
CA LEU A 216 15.23 -3.79 -7.87
C LEU A 216 15.39 -2.36 -7.32
N TRP A 217 16.44 -2.12 -6.55
CA TRP A 217 16.79 -0.83 -5.97
C TRP A 217 16.95 0.24 -7.06
N ASN A 218 17.69 -0.08 -8.12
CA ASN A 218 17.97 0.88 -9.19
C ASN A 218 16.88 0.93 -10.28
N ALA A 219 15.86 0.07 -10.21
CA ALA A 219 14.83 -0.03 -11.25
C ALA A 219 14.11 1.30 -11.49
N CYS A 220 13.76 2.01 -10.42
CA CYS A 220 13.10 3.31 -10.45
C CYS A 220 14.07 4.45 -10.06
N LYS A 221 15.32 4.38 -10.52
CA LYS A 221 16.31 5.45 -10.35
C LYS A 221 16.16 6.49 -11.46
N LEU A 222 15.34 7.51 -11.22
CA LEU A 222 15.07 8.59 -12.19
C LEU A 222 16.23 9.59 -12.30
N LYS A 223 16.92 9.86 -11.20
CA LYS A 223 18.05 10.81 -11.12
C LYS A 223 18.87 10.57 -9.85
N GLU A 224 20.07 11.16 -9.81
CA GLU A 224 20.87 11.24 -8.59
C GLU A 224 20.15 12.04 -7.50
N GLN A 225 20.36 11.63 -6.25
CA GLN A 225 19.69 12.20 -5.08
C GLN A 225 20.66 12.97 -4.19
N ASP A 226 20.21 14.10 -3.68
CA ASP A 226 20.77 14.75 -2.50
C ASP A 226 20.11 14.15 -1.25
N TRP A 227 20.60 12.99 -0.83
CA TRP A 227 20.00 12.18 0.22
C TRP A 227 19.87 12.94 1.55
N GLY A 228 18.67 12.92 2.13
CA GLY A 228 18.33 13.62 3.36
C GLY A 228 17.97 15.09 3.17
N ASN A 229 18.11 15.68 1.97
CA ASN A 229 17.83 17.09 1.71
C ASN A 229 16.77 17.32 0.61
N TYR A 230 15.89 16.34 0.38
CA TYR A 230 14.81 16.48 -0.58
C TYR A 230 13.93 17.70 -0.29
N ARG A 231 13.47 18.36 -1.35
CA ARG A 231 12.52 19.48 -1.27
C ARG A 231 11.37 19.20 -2.20
N LEU A 232 10.16 19.29 -1.67
CA LEU A 232 8.95 19.21 -2.47
C LEU A 232 8.86 20.41 -3.41
N PRO A 233 8.24 20.25 -4.59
CA PRO A 233 7.78 21.38 -5.36
C PRO A 233 6.74 22.18 -4.59
N GLY A 234 6.53 23.44 -4.99
CA GLY A 234 5.50 24.27 -4.40
C GLY A 234 4.07 23.75 -4.68
N PRO A 235 3.06 24.33 -4.00
CA PRO A 235 1.66 24.01 -4.25
C PRO A 235 1.28 24.13 -5.74
N SER A 236 0.53 23.14 -6.21
CA SER A 236 0.01 23.07 -7.58
C SER A 236 -1.38 23.71 -7.65
N VAL A 237 -1.62 24.48 -8.71
CA VAL A 237 -2.93 25.10 -8.95
C VAL A 237 -3.69 24.26 -9.97
N ILE A 238 -4.72 23.58 -9.49
CA ILE A 238 -5.63 22.78 -10.31
C ILE A 238 -6.77 23.64 -10.85
N THR A 239 -7.05 23.54 -12.14
CA THR A 239 -8.15 24.24 -12.82
C THR A 239 -8.92 23.25 -13.70
N PRO A 240 -10.11 23.61 -14.22
CA PRO A 240 -10.82 22.78 -15.19
C PRO A 240 -10.02 22.44 -16.46
N ASP A 241 -9.00 23.22 -16.79
CA ASP A 241 -8.14 22.97 -17.97
C ASP A 241 -6.89 22.14 -17.63
N THR A 242 -6.45 22.12 -16.35
CA THR A 242 -5.20 21.48 -15.93
C THR A 242 -5.39 20.24 -15.06
N TYR A 243 -6.61 19.92 -14.61
CA TYR A 243 -6.83 18.79 -13.70
C TYR A 243 -6.29 17.46 -14.20
N TRP A 244 -6.40 17.20 -15.51
CA TRP A 244 -5.86 15.99 -16.12
C TRP A 244 -4.35 15.86 -15.92
N TYR A 245 -3.60 16.96 -16.01
CA TYR A 245 -2.15 16.93 -15.86
C TYR A 245 -1.74 16.44 -14.45
N TYR A 246 -2.53 16.77 -13.44
CA TYR A 246 -2.25 16.40 -12.05
C TYR A 246 -2.88 15.08 -11.60
N GLY A 247 -4.01 14.71 -12.21
CA GLY A 247 -4.80 13.55 -11.79
C GLY A 247 -4.64 12.30 -12.67
N ASP A 248 -4.12 12.42 -13.89
CA ASP A 248 -3.91 11.25 -14.75
C ASP A 248 -2.96 10.26 -14.04
N GLN A 249 -3.38 8.99 -13.94
CA GLN A 249 -2.69 7.92 -13.21
C GLN A 249 -2.50 8.14 -11.70
N ALA A 250 -3.30 9.00 -11.05
CA ALA A 250 -3.22 9.21 -9.60
C ALA A 250 -3.51 7.95 -8.77
N GLY A 251 -4.16 6.94 -9.35
CA GLY A 251 -4.38 5.62 -8.76
C GLY A 251 -3.10 4.89 -8.33
N ASP A 252 -1.97 5.11 -9.02
CA ASP A 252 -0.68 4.49 -8.68
C ASP A 252 -0.03 5.15 -7.45
N PHE A 253 -0.29 6.43 -7.23
CA PHE A 253 0.27 7.15 -6.08
C PHE A 253 -0.60 8.32 -5.64
N THR A 254 -1.24 8.18 -4.49
CA THR A 254 -1.83 9.29 -3.75
C THR A 254 -1.45 9.18 -2.28
N LEU A 255 -0.74 10.19 -1.76
CA LEU A 255 -0.29 10.26 -0.37
C LEU A 255 -0.92 11.44 0.35
N ALA A 256 -1.32 11.24 1.60
CA ALA A 256 -1.71 12.33 2.50
C ALA A 256 -1.51 11.92 3.97
N HIS A 257 -1.52 12.90 4.86
CA HIS A 257 -1.55 12.64 6.30
C HIS A 257 -2.84 11.88 6.70
N ARG A 258 -2.76 10.99 7.70
CA ARG A 258 -3.89 10.15 8.14
C ARG A 258 -5.17 10.94 8.46
N ASP A 259 -5.03 12.07 9.13
CA ASP A 259 -6.17 12.92 9.48
C ASP A 259 -6.74 13.66 8.26
N THR A 260 -5.90 13.93 7.26
CA THR A 260 -6.35 14.53 6.00
C THR A 260 -7.21 13.54 5.23
N TRP A 261 -6.78 12.28 5.15
CA TRP A 261 -7.60 11.19 4.60
C TRP A 261 -8.95 11.04 5.32
N LYS A 262 -8.93 10.98 6.66
CA LYS A 262 -10.15 10.84 7.48
C LYS A 262 -11.09 12.03 7.30
N HIS A 263 -10.56 13.26 7.27
CA HIS A 263 -11.36 14.46 7.04
C HIS A 263 -12.02 14.48 5.65
N CYS A 264 -11.29 14.02 4.62
CA CYS A 264 -11.82 13.92 3.26
C CYS A 264 -12.71 12.69 3.02
N ARG A 265 -12.75 11.75 3.98
CA ARG A 265 -13.51 10.48 3.94
C ARG A 265 -13.16 9.56 2.76
N GLY A 266 -11.87 9.54 2.41
CA GLY A 266 -11.33 8.64 1.38
C GLY A 266 -11.95 8.84 -0.02
N TYR A 267 -11.82 7.81 -0.85
CA TYR A 267 -12.38 7.76 -2.20
C TYR A 267 -13.89 7.53 -2.14
N ARG A 268 -14.68 8.09 -3.06
CA ARG A 268 -16.14 7.87 -3.08
C ARG A 268 -16.48 6.40 -3.39
N GLU A 269 -17.32 5.77 -2.56
CA GLU A 269 -17.71 4.34 -2.67
C GLU A 269 -19.04 4.12 -3.42
N THR A 270 -19.76 5.18 -3.74
CA THR A 270 -21.08 5.07 -4.37
C THR A 270 -21.11 5.81 -5.69
N GLY A 271 -21.41 5.11 -6.79
CA GLY A 271 -21.69 5.72 -8.08
C GLY A 271 -20.46 6.14 -8.91
N GLY A 272 -19.25 5.70 -8.56
CA GLY A 272 -18.05 5.84 -9.38
C GLY A 272 -17.47 4.46 -9.72
N VAL A 273 -17.04 4.25 -10.96
CA VAL A 273 -16.37 3.00 -11.38
C VAL A 273 -14.95 3.29 -11.90
N ALA A 274 -14.75 4.45 -12.55
CA ALA A 274 -13.45 4.96 -12.97
C ALA A 274 -13.28 6.44 -12.57
N TRP A 275 -12.04 6.93 -12.53
CA TRP A 275 -11.66 8.32 -12.21
C TRP A 275 -11.94 8.77 -10.77
N VAL A 276 -12.17 7.83 -9.86
CA VAL A 276 -12.49 8.13 -8.45
C VAL A 276 -11.30 8.75 -7.72
N ASP A 277 -10.09 8.45 -8.16
CA ASP A 277 -8.83 9.09 -7.74
C ASP A 277 -8.79 10.58 -8.10
N ILE A 278 -9.09 10.93 -9.35
CA ILE A 278 -9.18 12.33 -9.80
C ILE A 278 -10.30 13.05 -9.05
N GLU A 279 -11.46 12.41 -8.90
CA GLU A 279 -12.58 12.97 -8.17
C GLU A 279 -12.22 13.26 -6.71
N PHE A 280 -11.49 12.34 -6.05
CA PHE A 280 -10.97 12.55 -4.71
C PHE A 280 -10.05 13.78 -4.65
N ILE A 281 -9.10 13.92 -5.57
CA ILE A 281 -8.19 15.08 -5.63
C ILE A 281 -8.99 16.38 -5.79
N LEU A 282 -9.90 16.42 -6.75
CA LEU A 282 -10.74 17.60 -7.02
C LEU A 282 -11.60 17.97 -5.80
N THR A 283 -12.16 16.98 -5.11
CA THR A 283 -12.99 17.18 -3.93
C THR A 283 -12.16 17.61 -2.73
N ALA A 284 -10.99 17.02 -2.51
CA ALA A 284 -10.07 17.42 -1.45
C ALA A 284 -9.64 18.89 -1.60
N VAL A 285 -9.31 19.31 -2.82
CA VAL A 285 -8.90 20.71 -3.07
C VAL A 285 -10.10 21.66 -3.05
N GLY A 286 -11.16 21.36 -3.81
CA GLY A 286 -12.28 22.27 -4.03
C GLY A 286 -13.28 22.37 -2.87
N HIS A 287 -13.51 21.27 -2.15
CA HIS A 287 -14.47 21.24 -1.03
C HIS A 287 -13.77 21.34 0.33
N PHE A 288 -12.69 20.59 0.52
CA PHE A 288 -12.00 20.52 1.82
C PHE A 288 -10.80 21.47 1.96
N ASN A 289 -10.53 22.30 0.95
CA ASN A 289 -9.44 23.28 0.91
C ASN A 289 -8.07 22.66 1.22
N LYS A 290 -7.80 21.44 0.70
CA LYS A 290 -6.49 20.81 0.83
C LYS A 290 -5.51 21.38 -0.18
N THR A 291 -4.25 21.46 0.21
CA THR A 291 -3.16 21.80 -0.70
C THR A 291 -2.89 20.63 -1.62
N LEU A 292 -2.67 20.88 -2.91
CA LEU A 292 -2.18 19.87 -3.85
C LEU A 292 -0.69 20.08 -4.10
N VAL A 293 0.11 19.02 -4.02
CA VAL A 293 1.51 19.02 -4.43
C VAL A 293 1.72 17.92 -5.46
N TYR A 294 2.18 18.31 -6.63
CA TYR A 294 2.49 17.39 -7.73
C TYR A 294 4.00 17.28 -7.91
N SER A 295 4.53 16.07 -7.78
CA SER A 295 5.94 15.78 -8.07
C SER A 295 6.15 15.40 -9.53
N GLY A 296 6.88 16.21 -10.28
CA GLY A 296 7.29 15.88 -11.65
C GLY A 296 8.29 14.71 -11.72
N ASP A 297 9.06 14.50 -10.65
CA ASP A 297 9.86 13.28 -10.48
C ASP A 297 9.03 12.25 -9.71
N SER A 298 8.77 11.10 -10.32
CA SER A 298 7.88 10.09 -9.74
C SER A 298 8.42 9.56 -8.41
N PHE A 299 7.52 9.34 -7.45
CA PHE A 299 7.79 8.66 -6.18
C PHE A 299 7.71 7.13 -6.31
N ALA A 300 6.97 6.63 -7.29
CA ALA A 300 7.00 5.25 -7.72
C ALA A 300 7.02 5.15 -9.25
N CYS A 301 7.54 4.06 -9.79
CA CYS A 301 7.46 3.72 -11.20
C CYS A 301 6.58 2.48 -11.36
N HIS A 302 5.76 2.47 -12.40
CA HIS A 302 4.86 1.36 -12.65
C HIS A 302 5.55 0.23 -13.42
N GLN A 303 5.25 -1.03 -13.09
CA GLN A 303 5.80 -2.18 -13.82
C GLN A 303 5.06 -2.43 -15.13
N GLU A 304 5.77 -2.54 -16.25
CA GLU A 304 5.19 -2.78 -17.58
C GLU A 304 4.24 -3.98 -17.59
N HIS A 305 3.02 -3.77 -18.08
CA HIS A 305 2.07 -4.84 -18.39
C HIS A 305 1.02 -4.40 -19.42
N PRO A 306 0.35 -5.35 -20.11
CA PRO A 306 -0.81 -5.04 -20.92
C PRO A 306 -1.96 -4.48 -20.08
N ASN A 307 -2.66 -3.47 -20.58
CA ASN A 307 -3.82 -2.91 -19.91
C ASN A 307 -5.02 -3.89 -19.96
N GLU A 308 -5.16 -4.74 -18.94
CA GLU A 308 -6.27 -5.69 -18.83
C GLU A 308 -7.63 -5.00 -18.64
N TRP A 309 -7.65 -3.77 -18.12
CA TRP A 309 -8.89 -3.00 -17.90
C TRP A 309 -9.54 -2.54 -19.20
N GLU A 310 -8.76 -2.26 -20.24
CA GLU A 310 -9.29 -1.90 -21.57
C GLU A 310 -10.08 -3.04 -22.23
N LYS A 311 -9.84 -4.28 -21.81
CA LYS A 311 -10.56 -5.45 -22.35
C LYS A 311 -12.00 -5.54 -21.83
N THR A 312 -12.38 -4.75 -20.83
CA THR A 312 -13.72 -4.80 -20.20
C THR A 312 -14.40 -3.42 -20.17
N PRO A 313 -14.82 -2.86 -21.33
CA PRO A 313 -15.38 -1.51 -21.44
C PRO A 313 -16.64 -1.27 -20.58
N GLU A 314 -17.39 -2.31 -20.25
CA GLU A 314 -18.57 -2.26 -19.36
C GLU A 314 -18.21 -1.87 -17.91
N ARG A 315 -16.93 -1.91 -17.55
CA ARG A 315 -16.39 -1.47 -16.24
C ARG A 315 -15.90 -0.02 -16.26
N HIS A 316 -16.19 0.76 -17.30
CA HIS A 316 -15.81 2.16 -17.38
C HIS A 316 -17.05 3.05 -17.21
N THR A 317 -17.02 3.98 -16.26
CA THR A 317 -18.00 5.08 -16.21
C THR A 317 -17.73 6.10 -17.31
N ASP A 318 -18.78 6.61 -17.96
CA ASP A 318 -18.65 7.65 -18.98
C ASP A 318 -18.01 8.92 -18.38
N LYS A 319 -16.99 9.43 -19.07
CA LYS A 319 -16.21 10.63 -18.71
C LYS A 319 -17.10 11.89 -18.61
N GLN A 320 -18.25 11.89 -19.27
CA GLN A 320 -19.12 13.08 -19.38
C GLN A 320 -19.94 13.38 -18.12
N ALA A 321 -19.89 12.52 -17.09
CA ALA A 321 -20.76 12.64 -15.93
C ALA A 321 -20.27 13.61 -14.82
N ILE A 322 -19.03 14.11 -14.89
CA ILE A 322 -18.42 14.90 -13.81
C ILE A 322 -18.11 16.34 -14.29
N SER A 323 -18.69 17.33 -13.62
CA SER A 323 -18.39 18.75 -13.84
C SER A 323 -17.25 19.20 -12.92
N VAL A 324 -16.02 19.21 -13.45
CA VAL A 324 -14.81 19.63 -12.71
C VAL A 324 -14.94 21.05 -12.16
N ALA A 325 -15.50 21.96 -12.96
CA ALA A 325 -15.73 23.33 -12.54
C ALA A 325 -16.70 23.40 -11.35
N ASP A 326 -17.73 22.55 -11.31
CA ASP A 326 -18.67 22.55 -10.20
C ASP A 326 -18.07 21.97 -8.92
N ILE A 327 -17.21 20.94 -9.01
CA ILE A 327 -16.48 20.43 -7.84
C ILE A 327 -15.53 21.48 -7.28
N LEU A 328 -14.70 22.09 -8.13
CA LEU A 328 -13.71 23.09 -7.71
C LEU A 328 -14.34 24.36 -7.15
N ASN A 329 -15.55 24.70 -7.59
CA ASN A 329 -16.33 25.83 -7.06
C ASN A 329 -17.32 25.41 -5.96
N ASN A 330 -17.21 24.20 -5.42
CA ASN A 330 -18.04 23.67 -4.33
C ASN A 330 -19.56 23.72 -4.62
N LYS A 331 -19.96 23.59 -5.89
CA LYS A 331 -21.35 23.50 -6.33
C LYS A 331 -21.86 22.06 -6.32
N THR A 332 -20.97 21.10 -6.53
CA THR A 332 -21.25 19.67 -6.44
C THR A 332 -20.18 19.02 -5.56
N VAL A 333 -20.59 18.09 -4.68
CA VAL A 333 -19.69 17.46 -3.71
C VAL A 333 -19.87 15.95 -3.79
N TYR A 334 -18.77 15.25 -4.09
CA TYR A 334 -18.72 13.80 -4.19
C TYR A 334 -17.94 13.25 -2.99
N VAL A 335 -18.59 13.23 -1.84
CA VAL A 335 -17.99 12.80 -0.56
C VAL A 335 -18.84 11.71 0.03
N ASN A 336 -18.21 10.71 0.64
CA ASN A 336 -18.96 9.70 1.37
C ASN A 336 -19.72 10.29 2.57
N GLU A 337 -20.87 9.71 2.88
CA GLU A 337 -21.61 10.10 4.08
C GLU A 337 -20.82 9.73 5.34
N GLU A 338 -20.94 10.56 6.38
CA GLU A 338 -20.33 10.30 7.69
C GLU A 338 -20.81 8.93 8.22
N GLY A 339 -19.88 8.08 8.66
CA GLY A 339 -20.19 6.73 9.13
C GLY A 339 -20.64 5.74 8.04
N LYS A 340 -20.68 6.12 6.76
CA LYS A 340 -21.04 5.23 5.63
C LYS A 340 -19.93 5.16 4.57
N TRP A 341 -18.70 4.94 5.03
CA TRP A 341 -17.55 4.61 4.19
C TRP A 341 -16.64 3.63 4.91
N ALA A 342 -15.68 3.03 4.23
CA ALA A 342 -14.68 2.13 4.79
C ALA A 342 -15.28 1.04 5.71
N LEU A 343 -16.46 0.53 5.36
CA LEU A 343 -17.23 -0.45 6.14
C LEU A 343 -17.66 0.01 7.54
N TYR A 344 -17.74 1.31 7.84
CA TYR A 344 -18.24 1.80 9.14
C TYR A 344 -19.69 1.38 9.42
N HIS A 345 -20.47 1.15 8.37
CA HIS A 345 -21.89 0.78 8.43
C HIS A 345 -22.14 -0.74 8.42
N VAL A 346 -21.08 -1.56 8.36
CA VAL A 346 -21.16 -3.03 8.30
C VAL A 346 -20.70 -3.63 9.62
N ASP A 347 -21.38 -4.68 10.10
CA ASP A 347 -20.88 -5.49 11.22
C ASP A 347 -19.72 -6.38 10.74
N ILE A 348 -18.55 -5.77 10.63
CA ILE A 348 -17.34 -6.39 10.07
C ILE A 348 -16.88 -7.63 10.85
N TRP A 349 -17.25 -7.80 12.12
CA TRP A 349 -16.95 -9.01 12.88
C TRP A 349 -17.84 -10.17 12.40
N GLN A 350 -19.16 -9.96 12.36
CA GLN A 350 -20.11 -11.00 11.92
C GLN A 350 -19.96 -11.35 10.44
N GLU A 351 -19.60 -10.36 9.63
CA GLU A 351 -19.39 -10.55 8.19
C GLU A 351 -18.01 -11.11 7.84
N GLY A 352 -17.16 -11.37 8.84
CA GLY A 352 -15.92 -12.12 8.69
C GLY A 352 -14.79 -11.32 8.05
N LEU A 353 -14.66 -10.04 8.41
CA LEU A 353 -13.44 -9.29 8.15
C LEU A 353 -12.32 -9.93 8.99
N GLU A 354 -11.22 -10.32 8.37
CA GLU A 354 -10.09 -10.91 9.08
C GLU A 354 -8.91 -9.93 9.12
N CYS A 355 -8.06 -10.06 10.13
CA CYS A 355 -6.85 -9.27 10.26
C CYS A 355 -5.70 -10.17 10.69
N PHE A 356 -4.55 -9.99 10.05
CA PHE A 356 -3.34 -10.75 10.35
C PHE A 356 -2.11 -9.84 10.28
N GLU A 357 -1.39 -9.70 11.38
CA GLU A 357 -0.20 -8.85 11.51
C GLU A 357 1.05 -9.69 11.78
N PHE A 358 2.16 -9.36 11.14
CA PHE A 358 3.42 -10.12 11.24
C PHE A 358 4.63 -9.30 10.75
N SER A 359 5.84 -9.73 11.11
CA SER A 359 7.10 -9.03 10.78
C SER A 359 7.93 -9.74 9.69
N GLY A 360 7.31 -10.59 8.87
CA GLY A 360 8.00 -11.40 7.85
C GLY A 360 8.83 -12.58 8.39
N GLY A 361 9.44 -13.38 7.50
CA GLY A 361 10.31 -14.49 7.90
C GLY A 361 10.92 -15.36 6.79
N LEU A 362 12.18 -15.05 6.45
CA LEU A 362 13.26 -15.98 6.06
C LEU A 362 14.58 -15.19 6.14
N GLY A 363 15.54 -15.67 6.91
CA GLY A 363 16.81 -15.01 7.22
C GLY A 363 17.95 -16.02 7.11
N TRP A 364 19.17 -15.51 6.97
CA TRP A 364 20.38 -16.31 6.75
C TRP A 364 20.94 -16.85 8.04
#